data_AF-A0A857MKV9-F1
#
_entry.id   AF-A0A857MKV9-F1
#
_cell.length_a   1.000
_cell.length_b   1.000
_cell.length_c   1.000
_cell.angle_alpha   90.00
_cell.angle_beta   90.00
_cell.angle_gamma   90.00
#
_symmetry.space_group_name_H-M   'P 1'
#
loop_
_entity.id
_entity.type
_entity.pdbx_description
1 polymer ?
#
loop_
_entity_poly.entity_id
_entity_poly.type
_entity_poly.pdbx_seq_one_letter_code
_entity_poly.pdbx_strand_id
1 'polypeptide(L)'
;MPVQNSSNQKFINNADGFTLGGGTTQRNLTLSGANVTLTGSGSNTYTFPANTDTLVGRSSTDTLTNKTLANPSINNYTEGVVTIGTVTTTSTISLTSGTVQTATLTASTACVFTMPAVAAGKSFTLLLKQATSTGNGSATFTGVRWNSLGAPTITATAGKMDILSFYSDGANWYGSYIQGYTP
;
A
#
# COMPACT_ATOMS: atom_id res chain seq x y z
N MET A 1 2.61 58.03 -34.40
CA MET A 1 2.78 57.81 -32.95
C MET A 1 2.83 56.31 -32.71
N PRO A 2 3.84 55.77 -32.01
CA PRO A 2 3.81 54.36 -31.62
C PRO A 2 2.63 54.15 -30.67
N VAL A 3 1.74 53.22 -31.01
CA VAL A 3 0.65 52.79 -30.12
C VAL A 3 1.28 51.84 -29.10
N GLN A 4 1.34 52.25 -27.84
CA GLN A 4 1.85 51.39 -26.77
C GLN A 4 0.88 50.21 -26.58
N ASN A 5 1.23 49.03 -27.11
CA ASN A 5 0.48 47.78 -26.93
C ASN A 5 0.84 47.08 -25.60
N SER A 6 1.18 47.85 -24.58
CA SER A 6 1.58 47.35 -23.26
C SER A 6 0.43 47.60 -22.29
N SER A 7 -0.30 46.55 -21.92
CA SER A 7 -1.18 46.63 -20.75
C SER A 7 -0.30 46.73 -19.50
N ASN A 8 -0.37 47.83 -18.75
CA ASN A 8 0.31 47.98 -17.47
C ASN A 8 -0.30 47.01 -16.46
N GLN A 9 0.26 45.81 -16.33
CA GLN A 9 -0.03 44.96 -15.17
C GLN A 9 0.72 45.57 -13.97
N LYS A 10 -0.03 46.05 -12.98
CA LYS A 10 0.50 46.75 -11.80
C LYS A 10 1.26 45.76 -10.89
N PHE A 11 2.52 45.54 -11.18
CA PHE A 11 3.44 44.86 -10.27
C PHE A 11 3.98 45.88 -9.27
N ILE A 12 3.45 45.90 -8.05
CA ILE A 12 4.06 46.68 -6.96
C ILE A 12 5.20 45.83 -6.42
N ASN A 13 6.44 46.28 -6.61
CA ASN A 13 7.61 45.74 -5.95
C ASN A 13 7.84 46.54 -4.66
N ASN A 14 7.55 45.95 -3.50
CA ASN A 14 8.02 46.44 -2.20
C ASN A 14 9.05 45.43 -1.66
N ALA A 15 9.78 45.80 -0.60
CA ALA A 15 10.77 44.96 0.08
C ALA A 15 10.28 43.54 0.43
N ASP A 16 8.95 43.35 0.51
CA ASP A 16 8.30 42.07 0.85
C ASP A 16 7.82 41.25 -0.38
N GLY A 17 8.11 41.69 -1.62
CA GLY A 17 7.88 40.91 -2.85
C GLY A 17 6.78 41.40 -3.78
N PHE A 18 6.22 40.46 -4.56
CA PHE A 18 5.33 40.69 -5.70
C PHE A 18 3.89 40.22 -5.40
N THR A 19 2.88 41.03 -5.72
CA THR A 19 1.44 40.70 -5.57
C THR A 19 0.69 40.80 -6.90
N LEU A 20 -0.14 39.79 -7.23
CA LEU A 20 -1.06 39.77 -8.37
C LEU A 20 -2.51 39.72 -7.86
N GLY A 21 -3.34 40.74 -8.11
CA GLY A 21 -4.76 40.70 -7.76
C GLY A 21 -5.61 41.77 -8.44
N GLY A 22 -6.68 41.35 -9.12
CA GLY A 22 -7.74 42.20 -9.68
C GLY A 22 -9.08 41.45 -9.69
N GLY A 23 -10.06 41.95 -8.91
CA GLY A 23 -11.41 41.39 -8.70
C GLY A 23 -12.04 41.99 -7.44
N THR A 24 -13.38 41.94 -7.29
CA THR A 24 -14.11 42.53 -6.14
C THR A 24 -13.88 41.80 -4.80
N THR A 25 -13.22 40.64 -4.83
CA THR A 25 -12.64 39.98 -3.65
C THR A 25 -11.17 39.69 -3.95
N GLN A 26 -10.26 40.44 -3.34
CA GLN A 26 -8.82 40.23 -3.51
C GLN A 26 -8.42 38.87 -2.93
N ARG A 27 -7.77 38.05 -3.76
CA ARG A 27 -7.03 36.86 -3.31
C ARG A 27 -5.55 37.14 -3.53
N ASN A 28 -4.76 37.09 -2.47
CA ASN A 28 -3.34 37.37 -2.55
C ASN A 28 -2.60 36.07 -2.91
N LEU A 29 -1.84 36.09 -4.01
CA LEU A 29 -0.77 35.13 -4.25
C LEU A 29 0.52 35.75 -3.70
N THR A 30 1.01 35.23 -2.58
CA THR A 30 2.28 35.66 -1.99
C THR A 30 3.33 34.59 -2.21
N LEU A 31 4.43 34.96 -2.86
CA LEU A 31 5.64 34.13 -2.98
C LEU A 31 6.71 34.73 -2.07
N SER A 32 6.91 34.15 -0.89
CA SER A 32 7.92 34.60 0.06
C SER A 32 8.94 33.48 0.29
N GLY A 33 10.15 33.66 -0.26
CA GLY A 33 11.43 33.03 0.14
C GLY A 33 11.57 31.51 0.17
N ALA A 34 10.49 30.74 0.29
CA ALA A 34 10.43 29.28 0.35
C ALA A 34 9.02 28.73 0.07
N ASN A 35 7.95 29.50 0.34
CA ASN A 35 6.56 29.02 0.27
C ASN A 35 5.70 29.82 -0.70
N VAL A 36 4.82 29.14 -1.43
CA VAL A 36 3.67 29.74 -2.13
C VAL A 36 2.45 29.58 -1.23
N THR A 37 1.82 30.65 -0.78
CA THR A 37 0.61 30.53 0.05
C THR A 37 -0.63 30.91 -0.76
N LEU A 38 -1.58 29.98 -0.88
CA LEU A 38 -2.88 30.23 -1.51
C LEU A 38 -3.93 30.40 -0.40
N THR A 39 -4.40 31.63 -0.19
CA THR A 39 -5.51 31.89 0.74
C THR A 39 -6.81 32.05 -0.05
N GLY A 40 -7.76 31.14 0.20
CA GLY A 40 -9.15 31.32 -0.20
C GLY A 40 -9.86 32.31 0.72
N SER A 41 -11.11 32.66 0.43
CA SER A 41 -11.96 33.52 1.28
C SER A 41 -12.45 32.83 2.58
N GLY A 42 -11.74 31.79 3.04
CA GLY A 42 -12.01 31.05 4.27
C GLY A 42 -10.69 30.70 4.99
N SER A 43 -10.75 30.17 6.21
CA SER A 43 -9.57 29.96 7.08
C SER A 43 -8.61 28.82 6.67
N ASN A 44 -8.79 28.19 5.51
CA ASN A 44 -7.95 27.08 5.11
C ASN A 44 -6.63 27.58 4.50
N THR A 45 -5.52 27.31 5.18
CA THR A 45 -4.17 27.54 4.66
C THR A 45 -3.64 26.26 4.04
N TYR A 46 -3.19 26.34 2.79
CA TYR A 46 -2.43 25.26 2.16
C TYR A 46 -0.94 25.59 2.25
N THR A 47 -0.19 24.85 3.08
CA THR A 47 1.26 25.04 3.28
C THR A 47 2.02 23.99 2.48
N PHE A 48 2.96 24.42 1.63
CA PHE A 48 3.84 23.49 0.93
C PHE A 48 4.93 22.93 1.86
N PRO A 49 5.40 21.70 1.63
CA PRO A 49 6.56 21.17 2.34
C PRO A 49 7.80 22.05 2.11
N ALA A 50 8.66 22.16 3.13
CA ALA A 50 9.90 22.95 3.06
C ALA A 50 10.98 22.34 2.14
N ASN A 51 10.82 21.07 1.76
CA ASN A 51 11.66 20.35 0.81
C ASN A 51 10.88 20.07 -0.47
N THR A 52 11.57 19.74 -1.57
CA THR A 52 10.94 19.24 -2.79
C THR A 52 10.06 18.03 -2.48
N ASP A 53 8.77 18.15 -2.77
CA ASP A 53 7.77 17.11 -2.54
C ASP A 53 6.65 17.24 -3.59
N THR A 54 5.83 16.20 -3.70
CA THR A 54 4.62 16.22 -4.53
C THR A 54 3.39 16.24 -3.63
N LEU A 55 2.47 17.17 -3.87
CA LEU A 55 1.19 17.16 -3.18
C LEU A 55 0.34 15.96 -3.61
N VAL A 56 -0.16 15.22 -2.62
CA VAL A 56 -1.22 14.21 -2.75
C VAL A 56 -2.57 14.89 -2.99
N GLY A 57 -3.09 14.77 -4.20
CA GLY A 57 -4.40 15.31 -4.59
C GLY A 57 -5.56 14.35 -4.35
N ARG A 58 -6.80 14.85 -4.51
CA ARG A 58 -8.02 14.03 -4.39
C ARG A 58 -8.26 13.06 -5.55
N SER A 59 -7.69 13.35 -6.71
CA SER A 59 -7.87 12.59 -7.96
C SER A 59 -6.56 12.07 -8.53
N SER A 60 -5.46 12.20 -7.78
CA SER A 60 -4.17 11.63 -8.14
C SER A 60 -4.05 10.20 -7.63
N THR A 61 -3.13 9.47 -8.23
CA THR A 61 -2.64 8.20 -7.70
C THR A 61 -1.31 8.48 -7.04
N ASP A 62 -1.22 8.22 -5.74
CA ASP A 62 -0.06 8.56 -4.93
C ASP A 62 0.50 7.34 -4.20
N THR A 63 1.83 7.27 -4.12
CA THR A 63 2.54 6.26 -3.30
C THR A 63 2.99 6.90 -1.99
N LEU A 64 2.39 6.49 -0.88
CA LEU A 64 2.71 7.02 0.45
C LEU A 64 3.71 6.12 1.19
N THR A 65 5.01 6.44 1.09
CA THR A 65 6.08 5.69 1.76
C THR A 65 6.51 6.38 3.06
N ASN A 66 6.80 5.59 4.10
CA ASN A 66 7.28 6.04 5.41
C ASN A 66 6.38 7.10 6.07
N LYS A 67 5.06 6.87 6.04
CA LYS A 67 4.07 7.76 6.67
C LYS A 67 3.41 7.05 7.85
N THR A 68 3.07 7.83 8.88
CA THR A 68 2.19 7.40 9.97
C THR A 68 0.81 8.00 9.70
N LEU A 69 -0.21 7.15 9.56
CA LEU A 69 -1.61 7.58 9.52
C LEU A 69 -2.18 7.47 10.93
N ALA A 70 -2.55 8.60 11.54
CA ALA A 70 -3.13 8.62 12.88
C ALA A 70 -4.65 8.49 12.78
N ASN A 71 -5.20 7.39 13.30
CA ASN A 71 -6.63 7.10 13.37
C ASN A 71 -7.39 7.26 12.02
N PRO A 72 -6.89 6.71 10.89
CA PRO A 72 -7.59 6.84 9.61
C PRO A 72 -8.89 6.01 9.62
N SER A 73 -9.94 6.55 8.99
CA SER A 73 -11.08 5.73 8.54
C SER A 73 -10.86 5.41 7.07
N ILE A 74 -10.66 4.13 6.74
CA ILE A 74 -10.48 3.67 5.37
C ILE A 74 -11.66 2.77 5.01
N ASN A 75 -12.49 3.22 4.07
CA ASN A 75 -13.69 2.50 3.63
C ASN A 75 -13.47 1.89 2.24
N ASN A 76 -13.96 0.67 2.02
CA ASN A 76 -13.93 -0.02 0.72
C ASN A 76 -12.53 -0.14 0.09
N TYR A 77 -11.49 -0.39 0.91
CA TYR A 77 -10.15 -0.62 0.38
C TYR A 77 -10.01 -2.02 -0.21
N THR A 78 -9.14 -2.14 -1.20
CA THR A 78 -8.70 -3.43 -1.76
C THR A 78 -7.25 -3.65 -1.37
N GLU A 79 -6.93 -4.83 -0.83
CA GLU A 79 -5.55 -5.20 -0.54
C GLU A 79 -4.76 -5.50 -1.82
N GLY A 80 -3.45 -5.23 -1.80
CA GLY A 80 -2.56 -5.69 -2.86
C GLY A 80 -2.52 -7.23 -2.89
N VAL A 81 -2.77 -7.80 -4.05
CA VAL A 81 -2.75 -9.26 -4.28
C VAL A 81 -1.48 -9.64 -5.02
N VAL A 82 -0.77 -10.64 -4.51
CA VAL A 82 0.34 -11.30 -5.22
C VAL A 82 -0.11 -12.68 -5.67
N THR A 83 -0.21 -12.85 -6.98
CA THR A 83 -0.43 -14.16 -7.60
C THR A 83 0.90 -14.88 -7.77
N ILE A 84 1.23 -15.77 -6.82
CA ILE A 84 2.44 -16.61 -6.87
C ILE A 84 2.30 -17.66 -7.99
N GLY A 85 1.08 -18.11 -8.26
CA GLY A 85 0.78 -19.11 -9.29
C GLY A 85 0.99 -20.54 -8.80
N THR A 86 1.31 -21.45 -9.72
CA THR A 86 1.57 -22.86 -9.38
C THR A 86 2.95 -23.03 -8.75
N VAL A 87 3.01 -23.59 -7.55
CA VAL A 87 4.24 -23.82 -6.81
C VAL A 87 4.66 -25.29 -6.89
N THR A 88 5.97 -25.53 -6.86
CA THR A 88 6.56 -26.87 -6.89
C THR A 88 7.15 -27.22 -5.53
N THR A 89 8.43 -27.56 -5.44
CA THR A 89 9.08 -28.01 -4.20
C THR A 89 9.41 -26.86 -3.24
N THR A 90 9.59 -25.64 -3.75
CA THR A 90 9.86 -24.45 -2.93
C THR A 90 9.15 -23.22 -3.50
N SER A 91 8.87 -22.26 -2.63
CA SER A 91 8.37 -20.94 -3.01
C SER A 91 8.75 -19.91 -1.94
N THR A 92 9.15 -18.71 -2.34
CA THR A 92 9.45 -17.63 -1.39
C THR A 92 8.31 -16.64 -1.37
N ILE A 93 7.80 -16.32 -0.18
CA ILE A 93 6.76 -15.32 0.00
C ILE A 93 7.40 -13.93 0.04
N SER A 94 6.96 -13.03 -0.84
CA SER A 94 7.35 -11.62 -0.85
C SER A 94 6.12 -10.73 -0.64
N LEU A 95 6.27 -9.74 0.23
CA LEU A 95 5.20 -8.79 0.59
C LEU A 95 5.38 -7.41 -0.07
N THR A 96 6.33 -7.28 -1.01
CA THR A 96 6.64 -5.99 -1.65
C THR A 96 5.45 -5.42 -2.41
N SER A 97 4.65 -6.29 -3.05
CA SER A 97 3.55 -5.88 -3.93
C SER A 97 2.16 -6.14 -3.34
N GLY A 98 2.06 -6.77 -2.17
CA GLY A 98 0.79 -7.15 -1.59
C GLY A 98 0.88 -8.02 -0.34
N THR A 99 -0.24 -8.12 0.37
CA THR A 99 -0.41 -8.91 1.59
C THR A 99 -1.42 -10.03 1.44
N VAL A 100 -2.08 -10.12 0.28
CA VAL A 100 -2.91 -11.27 -0.09
C VAL A 100 -2.14 -12.10 -1.10
N GLN A 101 -1.60 -13.23 -0.65
CA GLN A 101 -0.86 -14.16 -1.47
C GLN A 101 -1.81 -15.24 -2.00
N THR A 102 -1.68 -15.60 -3.27
CA THR A 102 -2.41 -16.74 -3.84
C THR A 102 -1.44 -17.72 -4.49
N ALA A 103 -1.55 -19.00 -4.13
CA ALA A 103 -0.70 -20.06 -4.67
C ALA A 103 -1.53 -21.31 -4.92
N THR A 104 -1.15 -22.08 -5.93
CA THR A 104 -1.73 -23.39 -6.24
C THR A 104 -0.64 -24.45 -6.09
N LEU A 105 -0.87 -25.46 -5.26
CA LEU A 105 0.06 -26.57 -5.07
C LEU A 105 0.07 -27.48 -6.30
N THR A 106 1.27 -27.95 -6.66
CA THR A 106 1.42 -29.06 -7.61
C THR A 106 0.98 -30.36 -6.94
N ALA A 107 0.22 -31.18 -7.66
CA ALA A 107 -0.31 -32.44 -7.16
C ALA A 107 0.80 -33.38 -6.65
N SER A 108 0.53 -34.06 -5.53
CA SER A 108 1.46 -34.98 -4.85
C SER A 108 2.86 -34.41 -4.60
N THR A 109 3.02 -33.09 -4.59
CA THR A 109 4.29 -32.41 -4.38
C THR A 109 4.27 -31.67 -3.05
N ALA A 110 5.31 -31.86 -2.24
CA ALA A 110 5.51 -31.07 -1.04
C ALA A 110 6.21 -29.76 -1.38
N CYS A 111 5.59 -28.64 -1.03
CA CYS A 111 6.17 -27.30 -1.19
C CYS A 111 6.68 -26.77 0.15
N VAL A 112 7.90 -26.23 0.17
CA VAL A 112 8.41 -25.46 1.31
C VAL A 112 8.26 -23.98 0.99
N PHE A 113 7.39 -23.29 1.73
CA PHE A 113 7.26 -21.84 1.66
C PHE A 113 8.27 -21.17 2.60
N THR A 114 9.18 -20.42 2.01
CA THR A 114 10.12 -19.57 2.75
C THR A 114 9.42 -18.27 3.16
N MET A 115 9.37 -18.02 4.46
CA MET A 115 8.79 -16.80 5.03
C MET A 115 9.66 -15.57 4.73
N PRO A 116 9.07 -14.38 4.54
CA PRO A 116 9.82 -13.14 4.39
C PRO A 116 10.57 -12.80 5.70
N ALA A 117 11.51 -11.86 5.61
CA ALA A 117 12.21 -11.36 6.80
C ALA A 117 11.22 -10.88 7.87
N VAL A 118 11.49 -11.24 9.13
CA VAL A 118 10.68 -10.81 10.27
C VAL A 118 10.79 -9.30 10.48
N ALA A 119 9.67 -8.66 10.75
CA ALA A 119 9.59 -7.24 11.12
C ALA A 119 8.29 -6.99 11.88
N ALA A 120 8.35 -6.19 12.95
CA ALA A 120 7.21 -5.96 13.81
C ALA A 120 6.03 -5.34 13.03
N GLY A 121 4.82 -5.84 13.28
CA GLY A 121 3.60 -5.31 12.67
C GLY A 121 3.37 -5.73 11.22
N LYS A 122 4.11 -6.72 10.70
CA LYS A 122 3.81 -7.34 9.40
C LYS A 122 2.79 -8.46 9.57
N SER A 123 1.82 -8.50 8.67
CA SER A 123 0.89 -9.63 8.54
C SER A 123 0.49 -9.81 7.08
N PHE A 124 0.13 -11.03 6.72
CA PHE A 124 -0.38 -11.35 5.38
C PHE A 124 -1.24 -12.62 5.43
N THR A 125 -2.04 -12.83 4.38
CA THR A 125 -2.87 -14.02 4.20
C THR A 125 -2.41 -14.78 2.95
N LEU A 126 -2.36 -16.10 3.04
CA LEU A 126 -2.14 -17.01 1.91
C LEU A 126 -3.42 -17.80 1.63
N LEU A 127 -3.95 -17.63 0.42
CA LEU A 127 -4.99 -18.49 -0.15
C LEU A 127 -4.29 -19.63 -0.90
N LEU A 128 -4.12 -20.76 -0.22
CA LEU A 128 -3.41 -21.92 -0.74
C LEU A 128 -4.40 -22.92 -1.34
N LYS A 129 -4.31 -23.14 -2.65
CA LYS A 129 -5.24 -24.00 -3.39
C LYS A 129 -4.57 -25.32 -3.77
N GLN A 130 -5.35 -26.39 -3.79
CA GLN A 130 -5.01 -27.56 -4.59
C GLN A 130 -5.31 -27.28 -6.06
N ALA A 131 -4.65 -27.99 -6.96
CA ALA A 131 -5.05 -27.97 -8.37
C ALA A 131 -6.51 -28.43 -8.52
N THR A 132 -7.21 -27.92 -9.53
CA THR A 132 -8.67 -28.06 -9.66
C THR A 132 -9.13 -29.51 -9.79
N SER A 133 -8.36 -30.34 -10.50
CA SER A 133 -8.67 -31.75 -10.78
C SER A 133 -7.70 -32.73 -10.14
N THR A 134 -6.59 -32.26 -9.58
CA THR A 134 -5.56 -33.11 -8.98
C THR A 134 -5.19 -32.60 -7.58
N GLY A 135 -5.14 -33.51 -6.62
CA GLY A 135 -4.94 -33.19 -5.21
C GLY A 135 -3.59 -33.64 -4.68
N ASN A 136 -3.54 -33.84 -3.37
CA ASN A 136 -2.42 -34.38 -2.61
C ASN A 136 -1.13 -33.53 -2.60
N GLY A 137 -1.19 -32.27 -3.07
CA GLY A 137 -0.18 -31.28 -2.75
C GLY A 137 -0.13 -31.03 -1.24
N SER A 138 1.06 -30.75 -0.70
CA SER A 138 1.26 -30.42 0.72
C SER A 138 2.18 -29.21 0.86
N ALA A 139 2.13 -28.53 2.01
CA ALA A 139 2.97 -27.37 2.26
C ALA A 139 3.56 -27.38 3.67
N THR A 140 4.78 -26.88 3.79
CA THR A 140 5.41 -26.51 5.07
C THR A 140 5.90 -25.07 5.00
N PHE A 141 6.06 -24.43 6.16
CA PHE A 141 6.37 -23.00 6.26
C PHE A 141 7.57 -22.79 7.17
N THR A 142 8.63 -22.17 6.66
CA THR A 142 9.88 -22.01 7.40
C THR A 142 9.74 -21.00 8.54
N GLY A 143 10.27 -21.31 9.73
CA GLY A 143 10.39 -20.34 10.83
C GLY A 143 9.05 -19.86 11.42
N VAL A 144 7.95 -20.57 11.15
CA VAL A 144 6.63 -20.26 11.70
C VAL A 144 6.41 -21.03 12.99
N ARG A 145 5.99 -20.30 14.03
CA ARG A 145 5.46 -20.87 15.27
C ARG A 145 3.97 -21.11 15.11
N TRP A 146 3.54 -22.31 15.46
CA TRP A 146 2.13 -22.69 15.48
C TRP A 146 1.62 -22.77 16.92
N ASN A 147 0.31 -22.68 17.10
CA ASN A 147 -0.31 -22.84 18.41
C ASN A 147 -0.23 -24.29 18.90
N SER A 148 -0.84 -24.58 20.05
CA SER A 148 -0.84 -25.93 20.65
C SER A 148 -1.49 -27.01 19.79
N LEU A 149 -2.26 -26.66 18.75
CA LEU A 149 -2.82 -27.62 17.79
C LEU A 149 -1.77 -28.12 16.77
N GLY A 150 -0.61 -27.45 16.70
CA GLY A 150 0.49 -27.81 15.81
C GLY A 150 0.41 -27.16 14.43
N ALA A 151 1.35 -27.56 13.55
CA ALA A 151 1.38 -27.10 12.17
C ALA A 151 0.17 -27.64 11.37
N PRO A 152 -0.33 -26.89 10.37
CA PRO A 152 -1.47 -27.32 9.58
C PRO A 152 -1.13 -28.55 8.74
N THR A 153 -2.08 -29.48 8.65
CA THR A 153 -2.09 -30.50 7.59
C THR A 153 -2.92 -29.95 6.44
N ILE A 154 -2.30 -29.61 5.31
CA ILE A 154 -3.00 -28.99 4.17
C ILE A 154 -4.10 -29.91 3.62
N THR A 155 -5.26 -29.35 3.29
CA THR A 155 -6.37 -30.09 2.69
C THR A 155 -5.94 -30.68 1.36
N ALA A 156 -5.81 -32.01 1.32
CA ALA A 156 -5.27 -32.72 0.16
C ALA A 156 -6.26 -32.82 -1.01
N THR A 157 -7.57 -32.73 -0.80
CA THR A 157 -8.57 -32.95 -1.86
C THR A 157 -8.46 -31.92 -2.99
N ALA A 158 -8.49 -32.39 -4.25
CA ALA A 158 -8.46 -31.53 -5.43
C ALA A 158 -9.54 -30.43 -5.38
N GLY A 159 -9.20 -29.25 -5.90
CA GLY A 159 -10.09 -28.10 -5.93
C GLY A 159 -10.42 -27.50 -4.57
N LYS A 160 -9.78 -27.94 -3.48
CA LYS A 160 -9.94 -27.30 -2.16
C LYS A 160 -8.97 -26.16 -1.94
N MET A 161 -9.32 -25.29 -1.01
CA MET A 161 -8.50 -24.17 -0.58
C MET A 161 -8.42 -24.09 0.93
N ASP A 162 -7.22 -23.78 1.41
CA ASP A 162 -6.96 -23.40 2.79
C ASP A 162 -6.60 -21.92 2.85
N ILE A 163 -6.98 -21.26 3.94
CA ILE A 163 -6.63 -19.88 4.23
C ILE A 163 -5.69 -19.91 5.44
N LEU A 164 -4.48 -19.40 5.24
CA LEU A 164 -3.48 -19.29 6.29
C LEU A 164 -3.16 -17.82 6.51
N SER A 165 -3.17 -17.38 7.77
CA SER A 165 -2.82 -16.01 8.15
C SER A 165 -1.58 -16.03 9.02
N PHE A 166 -0.63 -15.15 8.69
CA PHE A 166 0.66 -15.06 9.34
C PHE A 166 0.88 -13.67 9.93
N TYR A 167 1.44 -13.62 11.12
CA TYR A 167 1.68 -12.40 11.89
C TYR A 167 3.11 -12.38 12.42
N SER A 168 3.81 -11.25 12.30
CA SER A 168 5.15 -11.09 12.85
C SER A 168 5.18 -10.11 14.01
N ASP A 169 5.81 -10.53 15.10
CA ASP A 169 6.14 -9.69 16.26
C ASP A 169 7.48 -8.96 16.11
N GLY A 170 8.18 -9.16 14.99
CA GLY A 170 9.52 -8.65 14.73
C GLY A 170 10.66 -9.61 15.07
N ALA A 171 10.38 -10.73 15.73
CA ALA A 171 11.36 -11.78 16.01
C ALA A 171 10.97 -13.13 15.38
N ASN A 172 9.68 -13.43 15.32
CA ASN A 172 9.14 -14.68 14.81
C ASN A 172 7.96 -14.42 13.88
N TRP A 173 7.62 -15.44 13.10
CA TRP A 173 6.32 -15.57 12.45
C TRP A 173 5.41 -16.49 13.26
N TYR A 174 4.15 -16.13 13.41
CA TYR A 174 3.11 -16.95 14.00
C TYR A 174 2.05 -17.26 12.95
N GLY A 175 1.63 -18.52 12.89
CA GLY A 175 0.65 -18.99 11.92
C GLY A 175 -0.70 -19.30 12.56
N SER A 176 -1.76 -19.04 11.81
CA SER A 176 -3.13 -19.48 12.07
C SER A 176 -3.75 -19.97 10.76
N TYR A 177 -4.72 -20.87 10.82
CA TYR A 177 -5.27 -21.50 9.64
C TYR A 177 -6.74 -21.89 9.79
N ILE A 178 -7.46 -21.85 8.67
CA ILE A 178 -8.81 -22.38 8.46
C ILE A 178 -8.82 -23.07 7.08
N GLN A 179 -9.46 -24.24 6.97
CA GLN A 179 -9.14 -25.19 5.90
C GLN A 179 -10.40 -25.81 5.26
N GLY A 180 -10.24 -26.32 4.04
CA GLY A 180 -11.24 -27.18 3.39
C GLY A 180 -12.30 -26.46 2.56
N TYR A 181 -12.10 -25.20 2.20
CA TYR A 181 -13.03 -24.42 1.38
C TYR A 181 -13.15 -24.98 -0.04
N THR A 182 -14.31 -24.76 -0.66
CA THR A 182 -14.54 -24.98 -2.10
C THR A 182 -14.67 -23.58 -2.74
N PRO A 183 -13.58 -23.03 -3.29
CA PRO A 183 -13.58 -21.72 -3.93
C PRO A 183 -14.37 -21.69 -5.25
#